data_AF-A0A0F5NF53-F1
#
_entry.id   AF-A0A0F5NF53-F1
#
_cell.length_a   1.000
_cell.length_b   1.000
_cell.length_c   1.000
_cell.angle_alpha   90.00
_cell.angle_beta   90.00
_cell.angle_gamma   90.00
#
_symmetry.space_group_name_H-M   'P 1'
#
loop_
_entity.id
_entity.type
_entity.pdbx_description
1 polymer ?
#
loop_
_entity_poly.entity_id
_entity_poly.type
_entity_poly.pdbx_seq_one_letter_code
_entity_poly.pdbx_strand_id
1 'polypeptide(L)'
;MTEKYLIWDWATTARSDLASGPLGADLARQGYAPGVEVSKAEAGYEICLNDECAVLSSVNATIFSHLMSKSVDEIEWMVTKGL
;
A
#
# COMPACT_ATOMS: atom_id res chain seq x y z
N MET A 1 4.22 3.18 -10.18
CA MET A 1 3.80 2.25 -9.11
C MET A 1 4.92 1.51 -8.36
N THR A 2 5.87 0.83 -9.03
CA THR A 2 6.85 -0.05 -8.38
C THR A 2 7.70 0.61 -7.29
N GLU A 3 8.20 1.83 -7.53
CA GLU A 3 9.01 2.58 -6.56
C GLU A 3 8.26 2.81 -5.23
N LYS A 4 7.01 3.30 -5.31
CA LYS A 4 6.15 3.50 -4.14
C LYS A 4 5.97 2.21 -3.34
N TYR A 5 5.77 1.09 -4.03
CA TYR A 5 5.61 -0.22 -3.40
C TYR A 5 6.90 -0.65 -2.69
N LEU A 6 8.05 -0.49 -3.34
CA LEU A 6 9.34 -0.87 -2.76
C LEU A 6 9.69 -0.02 -1.53
N ILE A 7 9.43 1.29 -1.56
CA ILE A 7 9.66 2.13 -0.37
C ILE A 7 8.84 1.62 0.83
N TRP A 8 7.56 1.33 0.61
CA TRP A 8 6.69 0.76 1.63
C TRP A 8 7.17 -0.61 2.13
N ASP A 9 7.43 -1.54 1.21
CA ASP A 9 7.79 -2.93 1.49
C ASP A 9 9.11 -3.02 2.26
N TRP A 10 10.12 -2.25 1.83
CA TRP A 10 11.41 -2.20 2.52
C TRP A 10 11.32 -1.50 3.88
N ALA A 11 10.57 -0.40 3.98
CA ALA A 11 10.42 0.30 5.25
C ALA A 11 9.70 -0.56 6.30
N THR A 12 8.62 -1.25 5.92
CA THR A 12 7.88 -2.13 6.83
C THR A 12 8.61 -3.43 7.14
N THR A 13 9.46 -3.91 6.23
CA THR A 13 10.40 -5.01 6.51
C THR A 13 11.46 -4.59 7.52
N ALA A 14 12.05 -3.40 7.35
CA ALA A 14 13.08 -2.88 8.27
C ALA A 14 12.51 -2.46 9.63
N ARG A 15 11.25 -2.02 9.67
CA ARG A 15 10.55 -1.52 10.85
C ARG A 15 9.23 -2.27 11.04
N SER A 16 9.32 -3.44 11.65
CA SER A 16 8.18 -4.34 11.85
C SER A 16 7.07 -3.73 12.74
N ASP A 17 7.40 -2.71 13.54
CA ASP A 17 6.45 -1.87 14.29
C ASP A 17 5.51 -1.10 13.37
N LEU A 18 5.96 -0.65 12.19
CA LEU A 18 5.11 0.01 11.21
C LEU A 18 4.18 -0.98 10.51
N ALA A 19 4.69 -2.18 10.21
CA ALA A 19 3.93 -3.23 9.53
C ALA A 19 2.76 -3.74 10.39
N SER A 20 3.05 -4.02 11.67
CA SER A 20 2.10 -4.59 12.63
C SER A 20 1.32 -3.54 13.43
N GLY A 21 1.72 -2.27 13.34
CA GLY A 21 1.17 -1.16 14.11
C GLY A 21 0.14 -0.31 13.35
N PRO A 22 -0.09 0.94 13.80
CA PRO A 22 -1.14 1.83 13.31
C PRO A 22 -1.02 2.24 11.83
N LEU A 23 0.06 1.88 11.15
CA LEU A 23 0.25 2.21 9.74
C LEU A 23 -0.18 1.03 8.86
N GLY A 24 0.48 -0.12 8.94
CA GLY A 24 0.13 -1.28 8.12
C GLY A 24 -1.20 -1.94 8.51
N ALA A 25 -1.38 -2.23 9.79
CA ALA A 25 -2.56 -2.96 10.26
C ALA A 25 -3.84 -2.12 10.20
N ASP A 26 -3.76 -0.81 10.46
CA ASP A 26 -4.93 0.06 10.38
C ASP A 26 -5.32 0.35 8.92
N LEU A 27 -4.36 0.51 8.01
CA LEU A 27 -4.66 0.63 6.58
C LEU A 27 -5.32 -0.63 6.03
N ALA A 28 -4.81 -1.82 6.40
CA ALA A 28 -5.45 -3.08 6.04
C ALA A 28 -6.89 -3.18 6.56
N ARG A 29 -7.14 -2.69 7.79
CA ARG A 29 -8.48 -2.73 8.41
C ARG A 29 -9.48 -1.79 7.76
N GLN A 30 -9.02 -0.73 7.08
CA GLN A 30 -9.86 0.21 6.36
C GLN A 30 -10.41 -0.34 5.04
N GLY A 31 -9.89 -1.48 4.56
CA GLY A 31 -10.24 -1.98 3.24
C GLY A 31 -9.57 -1.16 2.13
N TYR A 32 -10.07 -1.31 0.90
CA TYR A 32 -9.50 -0.61 -0.26
C TYR A 32 -9.78 0.89 -0.22
N ALA A 33 -8.81 1.68 -0.66
CA ALA A 33 -8.93 3.13 -0.75
C ALA A 33 -10.03 3.56 -1.74
N PRO A 34 -10.80 4.63 -1.43
CA PRO A 34 -11.78 5.17 -2.36
C PRO A 34 -11.14 5.59 -3.70
N GLY A 35 -11.81 5.27 -4.81
CA GLY A 35 -11.34 5.63 -6.15
C GLY A 35 -10.29 4.68 -6.74
N VAL A 36 -9.90 3.63 -6.02
CA VAL A 36 -9.09 2.53 -6.57
C VAL A 36 -10.02 1.47 -7.14
N GLU A 37 -9.81 1.13 -8.41
CA GLU A 37 -10.50 0.00 -9.04
C GLU A 37 -9.87 -1.30 -8.57
N VAL A 38 -10.71 -2.31 -8.29
CA VAL A 38 -10.25 -3.58 -7.74
C VAL A 38 -10.85 -4.74 -8.53
N SER A 39 -10.00 -5.64 -9.01
CA SER A 39 -10.41 -6.84 -9.72
C SER A 39 -9.67 -8.07 -9.17
N LYS A 40 -10.22 -9.27 -9.40
CA LYS A 40 -9.57 -10.52 -8.99
C LYS A 40 -8.59 -10.96 -10.08
N ALA A 41 -7.35 -11.22 -9.68
CA ALA A 41 -6.30 -11.76 -10.55
C ALA A 41 -5.96 -13.21 -10.16
N GLU A 42 -5.22 -13.91 -11.02
CA GLU A 42 -4.80 -15.30 -10.75
C GLU A 42 -3.94 -15.40 -9.47
N ALA A 43 -3.03 -14.44 -9.27
CA ALA A 43 -2.09 -14.42 -8.15
C ALA A 43 -2.51 -13.47 -7.01
N GLY A 44 -3.77 -13.04 -6.94
CA GLY A 44 -4.25 -12.14 -5.90
C GLY A 44 -5.30 -11.15 -6.40
N TYR A 45 -5.05 -9.87 -6.20
CA TYR A 45 -5.93 -8.78 -6.61
C TYR A 45 -5.16 -7.78 -7.45
N GLU A 46 -5.78 -7.38 -8.56
CA GLU A 46 -5.32 -6.25 -9.35
C GLU A 46 -6.01 -5.00 -8.81
N ILE A 47 -5.21 -3.97 -8.54
CA ILE A 47 -5.68 -2.66 -8.15
C ILE A 47 -5.18 -1.61 -9.12
N CYS A 48 -6.05 -0.70 -9.55
CA CYS A 48 -5.73 0.33 -10.54
C CYS A 48 -6.15 1.72 -10.07
N LEU A 49 -5.31 2.71 -10.35
CA LEU A 49 -5.60 4.13 -10.15
C LEU A 49 -5.01 4.92 -11.33
N ASN A 50 -5.85 5.64 -12.06
CA ASN A 50 -5.44 6.43 -13.24
C ASN A 50 -4.61 5.62 -14.25
N ASP A 51 -5.12 4.46 -14.67
CA ASP A 51 -4.47 3.51 -15.61
C ASP A 51 -3.15 2.88 -15.12
N GLU A 52 -2.69 3.19 -13.90
CA GLU A 52 -1.56 2.52 -13.27
C GLU A 52 -2.05 1.39 -12.36
N CYS A 53 -1.64 0.15 -12.67
CA CYS A 53 -2.11 -1.04 -11.95
C CYS A 53 -0.99 -1.80 -11.22
N ALA A 54 -1.37 -2.57 -10.20
CA ALA A 54 -0.50 -3.50 -9.49
C ALA A 54 -1.26 -4.78 -9.12
N VAL A 55 -0.62 -5.95 -9.23
CA VAL A 55 -1.16 -7.23 -8.77
C VAL A 55 -0.46 -7.64 -7.48
N LEU A 56 -1.22 -7.76 -6.40
CA LEU A 56 -0.71 -8.00 -5.05
C LEU A 56 -1.55 -9.04 -4.29
N SER A 57 -0.99 -9.59 -3.21
CA SER A 57 -1.77 -10.40 -2.26
C SER A 57 -2.90 -9.57 -1.65
N SER A 58 -3.96 -10.22 -1.14
CA SER A 58 -5.14 -9.53 -0.57
C SER A 58 -4.78 -8.42 0.42
N VAL A 59 -3.91 -8.71 1.38
CA VAL A 59 -3.49 -7.75 2.42
C VAL A 59 -2.67 -6.61 1.82
N ASN A 60 -1.70 -6.93 0.97
CA ASN A 60 -0.84 -5.91 0.36
C ASN A 60 -1.62 -5.04 -0.62
N ALA A 61 -2.58 -5.59 -1.36
CA ALA A 61 -3.45 -4.83 -2.24
C ALA A 61 -4.30 -3.82 -1.44
N THR A 62 -4.83 -4.26 -0.31
CA THR A 62 -5.62 -3.41 0.58
C THR A 62 -4.79 -2.24 1.11
N ILE A 63 -3.60 -2.52 1.66
CA ILE A 63 -2.70 -1.48 2.17
C ILE A 63 -2.21 -0.55 1.05
N PHE A 64 -1.66 -1.13 -0.02
CA PHE A 64 -1.02 -0.36 -1.09
C PHE A 64 -2.00 0.53 -1.84
N SER A 65 -3.29 0.18 -1.89
CA SER A 65 -4.34 1.04 -2.46
C SER A 65 -4.36 2.45 -1.86
N HIS A 66 -4.07 2.60 -0.56
CA HIS A 66 -3.99 3.91 0.12
C HIS A 66 -2.71 4.69 -0.20
N LEU A 67 -1.69 4.02 -0.74
CA LEU A 67 -0.40 4.61 -1.11
C LEU A 67 -0.34 5.01 -2.59
N MET A 68 -1.19 4.43 -3.44
CA MET A 68 -1.20 4.68 -4.89
C MET A 68 -1.38 6.17 -5.24
N SER A 69 -2.25 6.88 -4.51
CA SER A 69 -2.53 8.30 -4.71
C SER A 69 -1.49 9.24 -4.12
N LYS A 70 -0.56 8.74 -3.29
CA LYS A 70 0.46 9.53 -2.60
C LYS A 70 1.69 9.74 -3.46
N SER A 71 2.35 10.88 -3.31
CA SER A 71 3.71 11.09 -3.82
C SER A 71 4.73 10.21 -3.09
N VAL A 72 5.91 10.04 -3.68
CA VAL A 72 7.04 9.34 -3.04
C VAL A 72 7.39 10.01 -1.71
N ASP A 73 7.54 11.34 -1.71
CA ASP A 73 7.87 12.13 -0.52
C ASP A 73 6.86 11.94 0.62
N GLU A 74 5.56 11.86 0.31
CA GLU A 74 4.52 11.58 1.31
C GLU A 74 4.66 10.17 1.91
N ILE A 75 4.98 9.17 1.09
CA ILE A 75 5.19 7.80 1.58
C ILE A 75 6.43 7.74 2.46
N GLU A 76 7.54 8.36 2.03
CA GLU A 76 8.77 8.46 2.84
C GLU A 76 8.50 9.15 4.17
N TRP A 77 7.73 10.24 4.16
CA TRP A 77 7.35 10.93 5.39
C TRP A 77 6.53 10.03 6.32
N MET A 78 5.52 9.32 5.79
CA MET A 78 4.69 8.38 6.55
C MET A 78 5.52 7.26 7.20
N VAL A 79 6.47 6.67 6.49
CA VAL A 79 7.28 5.55 7.01
C VAL A 79 8.44 6.00 7.90
N THR A 80 8.89 7.25 7.81
CA THR A 80 9.97 7.76 8.66
C THR A 80 9.46 8.34 9.97
N LYS A 81 8.35 9.09 9.95
CA LYS A 81 7.84 9.77 11.14
C LYS A 81 6.77 9.00 11.90
N GLY A 82 6.11 8.02 11.26
CA GLY A 82 4.85 7.50 11.78
C GLY A 82 3.75 8.57 11.67
N LEU A 83 2.49 8.16 11.76
CA LEU A 83 1.35 9.10 11.82
C LEU A 83 1.39 9.94 13.11
#